data_AF-A0A319CLW0-F1
#
_entry.id   AF-A0A319CLW0-F1
#
_cell.length_a   1.000
_cell.length_b   1.000
_cell.length_c   1.000
_cell.angle_alpha   90.00
_cell.angle_beta   90.00
_cell.angle_gamma   90.00
#
_symmetry.space_group_name_H-M   'P 1'
#
loop_
_entity.id
_entity.type
_entity.pdbx_description
1 polymer ?
#
loop_
_entity_poly.entity_id
_entity_poly.type
_entity_poly.pdbx_seq_one_letter_code
_entity_poly.pdbx_strand_id
1 'polypeptide(L)'
;MFLQSLLRRLLVLLVPLAVTSSLYLYLYPVVHGCAFPLPHHHSHSFSDAFLATARQHIPIDAEPAPAAPFRLLVLADPQIEGDSSLPKAEDELPARLRHHWGQIRAALTSPALPLNTSSAIDTESTSDSTSSHASKTDFKPIPNPDINTRAPPSTPFKINLPATQQAITTALHSLLHTDLPRTLKAVRKRLDLLGNDYYLAHIYRTLHWWTQPTHVTVLGDLIGSQWVSDEEFQRRGHRYWERVFQGDQNNNKIQNNNTDFALNPTTHSSPWTNRILNVVGNHDIGYAGDASASRIARFEETFGTVNWDVKFWLNTASSVSASTSASASHPNTALHPNPPQIHIINLNSLTLDTPAYSPDIQSASYDYLNALITDRLAPVTDRSTFTLLLTHLPLHKRAGVCVDAPHFKFFEEDDNAEDGKEKRWFAGGLREQNHLSEWVSGNGVLEGVFGMSGEVGEVEGGGWGRKGLVLTGHDHEGCDVLHFGEGEGEGEGEGAEESEDKGKRETEDATAAAADSEQRDWKWDAKRYSSVQEATTTPPSTPSIREVTMRSMMGAYGGYAGLLSVWFDTDKQEWEYEIQMCAAGVQHIWWAVHVTDLVTVGVVVVVAALRLLAVVRRSKKSQERTDGGKSRPQKVKT
;
A
#
# COMPACT_ATOMS: atom_id res chain seq x y z
N MET A 1 -0.68 -46.25 -22.43
CA MET A 1 -1.97 -45.77 -23.00
C MET A 1 -2.89 -45.20 -21.91
N PHE A 2 -2.98 -45.84 -20.74
CA PHE A 2 -3.77 -45.37 -19.59
C PHE A 2 -3.45 -43.93 -19.14
N LEU A 3 -2.17 -43.63 -18.84
CA LEU A 3 -1.75 -42.27 -18.43
C LEU A 3 -2.13 -41.18 -19.44
N GLN A 4 -1.93 -41.45 -20.74
CA GLN A 4 -2.28 -40.49 -21.80
C GLN A 4 -3.79 -40.28 -21.92
N SER A 5 -4.60 -41.31 -21.67
CA SER A 5 -6.05 -41.19 -21.63
C SER A 5 -6.52 -40.41 -20.41
N LEU A 6 -5.90 -40.65 -19.25
CA LEU A 6 -6.19 -39.95 -18.00
C LEU A 6 -5.88 -38.44 -18.13
N LEU A 7 -4.68 -38.09 -18.58
CA LEU A 7 -4.28 -36.69 -18.78
C LEU A 7 -5.18 -35.97 -19.80
N ARG A 8 -5.64 -36.67 -20.84
CA ARG A 8 -6.61 -36.10 -21.79
C ARG A 8 -7.97 -35.82 -21.16
N ARG A 9 -8.48 -36.72 -20.32
CA ARG A 9 -9.73 -36.49 -19.58
C ARG A 9 -9.58 -35.33 -18.59
N LEU A 10 -8.43 -35.24 -17.94
CA LEU A 10 -8.10 -34.11 -17.05
C LEU A 10 -8.10 -32.78 -17.81
N LEU A 11 -7.52 -32.72 -19.03
CA LEU A 11 -7.54 -31.51 -19.87
C LEU A 11 -8.95 -31.07 -20.27
N VAL A 12 -9.92 -31.99 -20.40
CA VAL A 12 -11.32 -31.63 -20.70
C VAL A 12 -11.93 -30.78 -19.57
N LEU A 13 -11.44 -30.93 -18.33
CA LEU A 13 -11.87 -30.12 -17.19
C LEU A 13 -10.97 -28.90 -16.97
N LEU A 14 -9.65 -29.11 -17.02
CA LEU A 14 -8.67 -28.06 -16.73
C LEU A 14 -8.70 -26.93 -17.75
N VAL A 15 -8.84 -27.23 -19.06
CA VAL A 15 -8.81 -26.18 -20.09
C VAL A 15 -10.00 -25.21 -19.98
N PRO A 16 -11.26 -25.68 -19.89
CA PRO A 16 -12.38 -24.75 -19.69
C PRO A 16 -12.27 -23.99 -18.37
N LEU A 17 -11.83 -24.64 -17.28
CA LEU A 17 -11.66 -23.96 -16.00
C LEU A 17 -10.62 -22.85 -16.10
N ALA A 18 -9.42 -23.14 -16.58
CA ALA A 18 -8.35 -22.16 -16.80
C ALA A 18 -8.83 -20.99 -17.66
N VAL A 19 -9.42 -21.28 -18.82
CA VAL A 19 -9.89 -20.23 -19.73
C VAL A 19 -10.98 -19.37 -19.09
N THR A 20 -11.99 -19.97 -18.47
CA THR A 20 -13.10 -19.20 -17.87
C THR A 20 -12.65 -18.40 -16.66
N SER A 21 -11.79 -18.97 -15.80
CA SER A 21 -11.25 -18.27 -14.64
C SER A 21 -10.33 -17.12 -15.03
N SER A 22 -9.50 -17.30 -16.07
CA SER A 22 -8.60 -16.24 -16.54
C SER A 22 -9.37 -15.15 -17.29
N LEU A 23 -10.40 -15.51 -18.06
CA LEU A 23 -11.32 -14.52 -18.63
C LEU A 23 -12.01 -13.70 -17.53
N TYR A 24 -12.53 -14.34 -16.48
CA TYR A 24 -13.11 -13.63 -15.34
C TYR A 24 -12.08 -12.71 -14.67
N LEU A 25 -10.87 -13.20 -14.40
CA LEU A 25 -9.83 -12.44 -13.71
C LEU A 25 -9.41 -11.20 -14.50
N TYR A 26 -9.27 -11.28 -15.83
CA TYR A 26 -8.84 -10.15 -16.67
C TYR A 26 -9.99 -9.27 -17.17
N LEU A 27 -11.24 -9.75 -17.12
CA LEU A 27 -12.43 -8.98 -17.47
C LEU A 27 -13.26 -8.61 -16.24
N TYR A 28 -12.70 -8.72 -15.03
CA TYR A 28 -13.43 -8.39 -13.81
C TYR A 28 -14.01 -6.96 -13.82
N PRO A 29 -13.35 -5.91 -14.37
CA PRO A 29 -13.95 -4.57 -14.38
C PRO A 29 -15.19 -4.53 -15.27
N VAL A 30 -15.22 -5.37 -16.32
CA VAL A 30 -16.38 -5.54 -17.21
C VAL A 30 -17.52 -6.23 -16.46
N VAL A 31 -17.21 -7.31 -15.74
CA VAL A 31 -18.19 -8.09 -14.97
C VAL A 31 -18.76 -7.29 -13.79
N HIS A 32 -17.94 -6.47 -13.15
CA HIS A 32 -18.30 -5.67 -11.97
C HIS A 32 -18.84 -4.27 -12.33
N GLY A 33 -18.92 -3.92 -13.61
CA GLY A 33 -19.46 -2.64 -14.05
C GLY A 33 -18.62 -1.43 -13.61
N CYS A 34 -17.30 -1.60 -13.52
CA CYS A 34 -16.40 -0.56 -13.04
C CYS A 34 -16.24 0.53 -14.10
N ALA A 35 -16.66 1.75 -13.78
CA ALA A 35 -16.57 2.90 -14.68
C ALA A 35 -16.43 4.18 -13.85
N PHE A 36 -15.88 5.23 -14.47
CA PHE A 36 -15.91 6.55 -13.85
C PHE A 36 -17.34 7.10 -13.91
N PRO A 37 -17.90 7.62 -12.80
CA PRO A 37 -19.20 8.29 -12.82
C PRO A 37 -19.25 9.43 -13.86
N LEU A 38 -20.42 9.64 -14.48
CA LEU A 38 -20.58 10.62 -15.57
C LEU A 38 -21.17 11.95 -15.06
N PRO A 39 -20.79 13.10 -15.67
CA PRO A 39 -21.44 14.39 -15.44
C PRO A 39 -22.93 14.41 -15.84
N HIS A 40 -23.75 15.22 -15.15
CA HIS A 40 -25.12 15.63 -15.53
C HIS A 40 -26.22 14.55 -15.66
N HIS A 41 -26.01 13.33 -15.15
CA HIS A 41 -27.08 12.34 -15.08
C HIS A 41 -27.70 12.31 -13.67
N HIS A 42 -28.89 12.92 -13.55
CA HIS A 42 -29.76 12.83 -12.35
C HIS A 42 -30.21 11.40 -12.01
N SER A 43 -29.96 10.44 -12.91
CA SER A 43 -30.02 9.02 -12.63
C SER A 43 -28.61 8.51 -12.41
N HIS A 44 -28.30 8.00 -11.21
CA HIS A 44 -27.09 7.23 -10.87
C HIS A 44 -26.98 5.91 -11.67
N SER A 45 -27.32 5.92 -12.96
CA SER A 45 -27.40 4.72 -13.79
C SER A 45 -25.99 4.29 -14.14
N PHE A 46 -25.42 3.42 -13.30
CA PHE A 46 -24.15 2.74 -13.52
C PHE A 46 -24.05 2.11 -14.92
N SER A 47 -25.19 1.77 -15.55
CA SER A 47 -25.26 1.30 -16.93
C SER A 47 -24.66 2.28 -17.94
N ASP A 48 -24.87 3.57 -17.76
CA ASP A 48 -24.55 4.59 -18.76
C ASP A 48 -23.06 4.94 -18.68
N ALA A 49 -22.54 5.07 -17.46
CA ALA A 49 -21.10 5.17 -17.19
C ALA A 49 -20.34 3.97 -17.78
N PHE A 50 -20.83 2.76 -17.53
CA PHE A 50 -20.27 1.55 -18.08
C PHE A 50 -20.27 1.52 -19.61
N LEU A 51 -21.40 1.85 -20.25
CA LEU A 51 -21.51 1.91 -21.70
C LEU A 51 -20.59 2.98 -22.30
N ALA A 52 -20.44 4.13 -21.65
CA ALA A 52 -19.50 5.16 -22.05
C ALA A 52 -18.04 4.67 -22.00
N THR A 53 -17.65 3.98 -20.92
CA THR A 53 -16.34 3.34 -20.82
C THR A 53 -16.16 2.27 -21.90
N ALA A 54 -17.14 1.39 -22.10
CA ALA A 54 -17.05 0.33 -23.11
C ALA A 54 -16.88 0.90 -24.54
N ARG A 55 -17.54 2.02 -24.86
CA ARG A 55 -17.42 2.70 -26.16
C ARG A 55 -16.00 3.20 -26.44
N GLN A 56 -15.21 3.54 -25.42
CA GLN A 56 -13.80 3.97 -25.60
C GLN A 56 -12.92 2.86 -26.16
N HIS A 57 -13.34 1.60 -26.06
CA HIS A 57 -12.62 0.43 -26.57
C HIS A 57 -13.12 -0.04 -27.93
N ILE A 58 -14.13 0.62 -28.52
CA ILE A 58 -14.66 0.29 -29.84
C ILE A 58 -14.21 1.37 -30.83
N PRO A 59 -13.50 1.00 -31.93
CA PRO A 59 -13.04 1.95 -32.93
C PRO A 59 -14.20 2.40 -33.83
N ILE A 60 -15.10 3.23 -33.30
CA ILE A 60 -16.17 3.89 -34.04
C ILE A 60 -15.86 5.38 -34.01
N ASP A 61 -16.02 6.07 -35.15
CA ASP A 61 -15.93 7.53 -35.30
C ASP A 61 -17.09 8.27 -34.59
N ALA A 62 -17.45 7.83 -33.38
CA ALA A 62 -18.45 8.46 -32.55
C ALA A 62 -17.79 9.57 -31.73
N GLU A 63 -18.50 10.70 -31.60
CA GLU A 63 -18.13 11.76 -30.66
C GLU A 63 -17.87 11.14 -29.27
N PRO A 64 -16.73 11.47 -28.62
CA PRO A 64 -16.41 10.94 -27.30
C PRO A 64 -17.52 11.27 -26.32
N ALA A 65 -17.95 10.26 -25.54
CA ALA A 65 -18.96 10.46 -24.51
C ALA A 65 -18.51 11.55 -23.51
N PRO A 66 -19.44 12.36 -22.97
CA PRO A 66 -19.10 13.39 -21.99
C PRO A 66 -18.42 12.75 -20.79
N ALA A 67 -17.14 13.06 -20.59
CA ALA A 67 -16.32 12.55 -19.50
C ALA A 67 -15.99 13.69 -18.53
N ALA A 68 -15.91 13.37 -17.25
CA ALA A 68 -15.40 14.31 -16.27
C ALA A 68 -13.96 14.75 -16.65
N PRO A 69 -13.63 16.05 -16.61
CA PRO A 69 -12.30 16.55 -16.94
C PRO A 69 -11.22 16.02 -15.99
N PHE A 70 -11.60 15.65 -14.76
CA PHE A 70 -10.73 15.02 -13.78
C PHE A 70 -11.31 13.67 -13.36
N ARG A 71 -10.52 12.62 -13.57
CA ARG A 71 -10.82 11.22 -13.25
C ARG A 71 -9.62 10.62 -12.52
N LEU A 72 -9.79 10.33 -11.24
CA LEU A 72 -8.73 9.84 -10.35
C LEU A 72 -8.97 8.37 -10.02
N LEU A 73 -8.04 7.51 -10.42
CA LEU A 73 -7.96 6.14 -9.95
C LEU A 73 -7.26 6.14 -8.59
N VAL A 74 -7.96 5.71 -7.56
CA VAL A 74 -7.51 5.72 -6.16
C VAL A 74 -7.20 4.30 -5.73
N LEU A 75 -5.95 4.05 -5.32
CA LEU A 75 -5.51 2.81 -4.69
C LEU A 75 -5.12 3.12 -3.24
N ALA A 76 -5.40 2.21 -2.31
CA ALA A 76 -5.05 2.41 -0.91
C ALA A 76 -4.47 1.14 -0.32
N ASP A 77 -3.47 1.33 0.54
CA ASP A 77 -2.81 0.27 1.29
C ASP A 77 -2.42 -0.95 0.41
N PRO A 78 -1.51 -0.74 -0.57
CA PRO A 78 -0.96 -1.84 -1.35
C PRO A 78 -0.01 -2.73 -0.55
N GLN A 79 0.36 -2.35 0.69
CA GLN A 79 1.43 -2.88 1.54
C GLN A 79 2.05 -4.18 1.02
N ILE A 80 2.99 -4.04 0.08
CA ILE A 80 3.48 -5.13 -0.77
C ILE A 80 3.98 -6.33 0.05
N GLU A 81 4.53 -6.07 1.25
CA GLU A 81 5.20 -7.08 2.07
C GLU A 81 4.57 -7.43 3.43
N GLY A 82 3.65 -6.62 3.96
CA GLY A 82 3.28 -6.63 5.39
C GLY A 82 4.50 -6.38 6.31
N ASP A 83 4.40 -6.72 7.61
CA ASP A 83 5.46 -6.53 8.62
C ASP A 83 6.68 -7.49 8.51
N SER A 84 6.78 -8.27 7.44
CA SER A 84 7.75 -9.38 7.37
C SER A 84 8.94 -9.06 6.47
N SER A 85 10.10 -8.82 7.09
CA SER A 85 11.37 -8.76 6.36
C SER A 85 11.85 -10.14 5.90
N LEU A 86 12.46 -10.19 4.71
CA LEU A 86 13.19 -11.38 4.28
C LEU A 86 14.44 -11.55 5.17
N PRO A 87 14.97 -12.77 5.33
CA PRO A 87 16.21 -12.98 6.07
C PRO A 87 17.32 -12.10 5.51
N LYS A 88 18.15 -11.53 6.38
CA LYS A 88 19.34 -10.79 5.95
C LYS A 88 20.29 -11.71 5.19
N ALA A 89 21.19 -11.14 4.39
CA ALA A 89 22.10 -11.93 3.54
C ALA A 89 22.99 -12.88 4.36
N GLU A 90 23.39 -12.46 5.55
CA GLU A 90 24.13 -13.24 6.55
C GLU A 90 23.32 -14.39 7.16
N ASP A 91 22.00 -14.29 7.11
CA ASP A 91 21.06 -15.31 7.57
C ASP A 91 20.55 -16.21 6.43
N GLU A 92 21.15 -16.14 5.24
CA GLU A 92 20.79 -17.07 4.17
C GLU A 92 21.46 -18.44 4.34
N LEU A 93 20.87 -19.47 3.72
CA LEU A 93 21.39 -20.85 3.80
C LEU A 93 22.89 -20.95 3.46
N PRO A 94 23.42 -20.29 2.40
CA PRO A 94 24.85 -20.36 2.10
C PRO A 94 25.74 -19.75 3.20
N ALA A 95 25.29 -18.69 3.88
CA ALA A 95 26.04 -18.08 4.98
C ALA A 95 26.04 -18.98 6.22
N ARG A 96 24.89 -19.58 6.57
CA ARG A 96 24.81 -20.57 7.66
C ARG A 96 25.61 -21.84 7.39
N LEU A 97 25.59 -22.35 6.15
CA LEU A 97 26.42 -23.49 5.75
C LEU A 97 27.92 -23.17 5.90
N ARG A 98 28.35 -21.96 5.52
CA ARG A 98 29.73 -21.50 5.75
C ARG A 98 30.06 -21.43 7.25
N HIS A 99 29.13 -20.98 8.08
CA HIS A 99 29.31 -20.93 9.53
C HIS A 99 29.46 -22.33 10.14
N HIS A 100 28.55 -23.25 9.84
CA HIS A 100 28.64 -24.65 10.28
C HIS A 100 29.95 -25.30 9.83
N TRP A 101 30.37 -25.04 8.60
CA TRP A 101 31.66 -25.51 8.08
C TRP A 101 32.84 -24.92 8.86
N GLY A 102 32.77 -23.64 9.23
CA GLY A 102 33.76 -22.99 10.10
C GLY A 102 33.86 -23.65 11.47
N GLN A 103 32.72 -23.99 12.10
CA GLN A 103 32.68 -24.68 13.40
C GLN A 103 33.26 -26.10 13.31
N ILE A 104 32.91 -26.85 12.27
CA ILE A 104 33.46 -28.19 12.01
C ILE A 104 34.98 -28.10 11.81
N ARG A 105 35.45 -27.12 11.03
CA ARG A 105 36.89 -26.89 10.80
C ARG A 105 37.62 -26.51 12.09
N ALA A 106 37.02 -25.66 12.92
CA ALA A 106 37.59 -25.30 14.22
C ALA A 106 37.72 -26.53 15.13
N ALA A 107 36.68 -27.36 15.23
CA ALA A 107 36.67 -28.60 16.02
C ALA A 107 37.70 -29.64 15.54
N LEU A 108 37.97 -29.71 14.23
CA LEU A 108 39.03 -30.53 13.65
C LEU A 108 40.44 -30.11 14.09
N THR A 109 40.63 -28.81 14.37
CA THR A 109 41.93 -28.22 14.74
C THR A 109 42.13 -28.02 16.24
N SER A 110 41.09 -28.24 17.06
CA SER A 110 41.18 -28.06 18.51
C SER A 110 42.01 -29.17 19.17
N PRO A 111 43.01 -28.83 20.02
CA PRO A 111 43.79 -29.84 20.74
C PRO A 111 42.89 -30.66 21.68
N ALA A 112 43.04 -31.98 21.66
CA ALA A 112 42.30 -32.89 22.53
C ALA A 112 42.74 -32.67 24.00
N LEU A 113 41.83 -32.18 24.85
CA LEU A 113 42.03 -32.18 26.30
C LEU A 113 41.96 -33.63 26.82
N PRO A 114 42.88 -34.06 27.70
CA PRO A 114 42.80 -35.37 28.31
C PRO A 114 41.63 -35.41 29.29
N LEU A 115 40.75 -36.40 29.16
CA LEU A 115 39.79 -36.75 30.20
C LEU A 115 40.56 -37.11 31.47
N ASN A 116 40.36 -36.36 32.55
CA ASN A 116 40.55 -36.88 33.89
C ASN A 116 39.34 -36.52 34.76
N THR A 117 38.65 -37.57 35.17
CA THR A 117 37.66 -37.62 36.24
C THR A 117 38.21 -37.08 37.56
N SER A 118 37.48 -36.17 38.20
CA SER A 118 37.34 -36.14 39.67
C SER A 118 36.17 -35.23 40.05
N SER A 119 35.21 -35.87 40.71
CA SER A 119 34.18 -35.35 41.61
C SER A 119 34.43 -33.99 42.28
N ALA A 120 33.40 -33.15 42.27
CA ALA A 120 33.00 -32.37 43.44
C ALA A 120 31.47 -32.25 43.46
N ILE A 121 30.89 -32.85 44.50
CA ILE A 121 29.52 -32.66 44.98
C ILE A 121 29.41 -31.21 45.47
N ASP A 122 28.31 -30.51 45.16
CA ASP A 122 27.56 -29.78 46.19
C ASP A 122 26.21 -29.24 45.69
N THR A 123 25.18 -29.73 46.39
CA THR A 123 23.91 -29.13 46.82
C THR A 123 22.93 -28.46 45.84
N GLU A 124 21.83 -29.19 45.68
CA GLU A 124 20.44 -28.75 45.49
C GLU A 124 20.07 -27.45 46.24
N SER A 125 19.51 -26.48 45.51
CA SER A 125 18.37 -25.71 46.02
C SER A 125 17.39 -25.43 44.88
N THR A 126 16.16 -25.84 45.12
CA THR A 126 14.98 -25.77 44.26
C THR A 126 14.38 -24.36 44.23
N SER A 127 14.04 -23.85 43.05
CA SER A 127 12.76 -23.14 42.85
C SER A 127 12.40 -23.11 41.36
N ASP A 128 11.20 -23.62 41.06
CA ASP A 128 10.51 -23.52 39.79
C ASP A 128 10.14 -22.08 39.47
N SER A 129 10.33 -21.66 38.21
CA SER A 129 9.25 -21.00 37.44
C SER A 129 9.65 -20.84 35.97
N THR A 130 8.70 -21.21 35.12
CA THR A 130 8.69 -21.17 33.67
C THR A 130 8.66 -19.73 33.11
N SER A 131 9.61 -19.39 32.23
CA SER A 131 9.48 -18.29 31.27
C SER A 131 10.48 -18.48 30.13
N SER A 132 9.97 -18.67 28.91
CA SER A 132 10.74 -18.89 27.69
C SER A 132 11.16 -17.57 27.05
N HIS A 133 12.36 -17.07 27.40
CA HIS A 133 13.08 -16.06 26.63
C HIS A 133 14.27 -16.71 25.91
N ALA A 134 14.22 -16.69 24.57
CA ALA A 134 15.35 -17.04 23.72
C ALA A 134 16.39 -15.92 23.79
N SER A 135 17.43 -16.13 24.60
CA SER A 135 18.56 -15.21 24.77
C SER A 135 19.35 -15.08 23.46
N LYS A 136 19.47 -13.84 22.97
CA LYS A 136 20.42 -13.41 21.94
C LYS A 136 21.84 -13.58 22.50
N THR A 137 22.67 -14.39 21.86
CA THR A 137 24.11 -14.39 22.13
C THR A 137 24.77 -13.30 21.29
N ASP A 138 25.33 -12.30 21.97
CA ASP A 138 26.09 -11.19 21.39
C ASP A 138 27.26 -11.64 20.51
N PHE A 139 27.34 -11.05 19.32
CA PHE A 139 28.44 -11.22 18.38
C PHE A 139 29.56 -10.22 18.71
N LYS A 140 30.71 -10.70 19.15
CA LYS A 140 31.95 -9.90 19.22
C LYS A 140 32.93 -10.39 18.14
N PRO A 141 33.49 -9.50 17.27
CA PRO A 141 34.47 -9.91 16.29
C PRO A 141 35.80 -10.24 16.98
N ILE A 142 36.38 -11.39 16.63
CA ILE A 142 37.73 -11.79 17.06
C ILE A 142 38.76 -11.01 16.22
N PRO A 143 39.79 -10.37 16.81
CA PRO A 143 40.80 -9.67 16.03
C PRO A 143 41.71 -10.67 15.29
N ASN A 144 42.13 -10.29 14.08
CA ASN A 144 43.11 -11.00 13.26
C ASN A 144 44.44 -11.18 14.01
N PRO A 145 45.00 -12.39 14.13
CA PRO A 145 46.33 -12.55 14.68
C PRO A 145 47.40 -12.21 13.64
N ASP A 146 48.36 -11.38 14.05
CA ASP A 146 49.51 -10.93 13.27
C ASP A 146 50.32 -12.10 12.69
N ILE A 147 50.60 -11.98 11.39
CA ILE A 147 51.54 -12.82 10.64
C ILE A 147 52.95 -12.40 11.06
N ASN A 148 53.53 -13.09 12.05
CA ASN A 148 54.97 -13.34 12.16
C ASN A 148 55.28 -14.08 13.47
N THR A 149 55.14 -15.40 13.49
CA THR A 149 55.85 -16.23 14.47
C THR A 149 56.24 -17.57 13.85
N ARG A 150 57.51 -17.91 14.05
CA ARG A 150 58.28 -19.00 13.44
C ARG A 150 57.81 -20.36 13.96
N ALA A 151 57.52 -21.30 13.06
CA ALA A 151 57.02 -22.65 13.37
C ALA A 151 58.07 -23.53 14.10
N PRO A 152 57.69 -24.27 15.17
CA PRO A 152 58.45 -25.41 15.69
C PRO A 152 57.94 -26.74 15.07
N PRO A 153 58.68 -27.85 15.22
CA PRO A 153 58.58 -28.99 14.32
C PRO A 153 57.31 -29.83 14.52
N SER A 154 56.90 -30.46 13.42
CA SER A 154 55.73 -31.32 13.22
C SER A 154 55.37 -32.21 14.41
N THR A 155 54.36 -31.82 15.17
CA THR A 155 53.55 -32.73 15.99
C THR A 155 52.50 -33.40 15.11
N PRO A 156 52.22 -34.69 15.28
CA PRO A 156 51.19 -35.37 14.49
C PRO A 156 49.83 -34.73 14.80
N PHE A 157 49.14 -34.27 13.76
CA PHE A 157 47.75 -33.79 13.84
C PHE A 157 46.89 -34.88 14.51
N LYS A 158 46.60 -34.73 15.81
CA LYS A 158 45.63 -35.58 16.50
C LYS A 158 44.26 -34.96 16.31
N ILE A 159 43.49 -35.54 15.38
CA ILE A 159 42.10 -35.16 15.16
C ILE A 159 41.33 -35.37 16.46
N ASN A 160 40.68 -34.32 16.95
CA ASN A 160 39.77 -34.42 18.10
C ASN A 160 38.44 -35.03 17.62
N LEU A 161 38.43 -36.36 17.49
CA LEU A 161 37.31 -37.12 16.94
C LEU A 161 35.99 -36.88 17.71
N PRO A 162 35.96 -36.85 19.07
CA PRO A 162 34.73 -36.57 19.81
C PRO A 162 34.18 -35.15 19.56
N ALA A 163 35.04 -34.13 19.62
CA ALA A 163 34.62 -32.74 19.37
C ALA A 163 34.15 -32.53 17.92
N THR A 164 34.82 -33.18 16.97
CA THR A 164 34.43 -33.15 15.55
C THR A 164 33.09 -33.86 15.34
N GLN A 165 32.89 -35.03 15.96
CA GLN A 165 31.62 -35.76 15.88
C GLN A 165 30.48 -34.91 16.48
N GLN A 166 30.71 -34.28 17.63
CA GLN A 166 29.73 -33.39 18.25
C GLN A 166 29.41 -32.19 17.35
N ALA A 167 30.42 -31.52 16.78
CA ALA A 167 30.22 -30.40 15.85
C ALA A 167 29.43 -30.82 14.59
N ILE A 168 29.73 -32.00 14.02
CA ILE A 168 28.98 -32.55 12.87
C ILE A 168 27.53 -32.86 13.27
N THR A 169 27.30 -33.51 14.40
CA THR A 169 25.93 -33.83 14.85
C THR A 169 25.11 -32.57 15.13
N THR A 170 25.71 -31.56 15.76
CA THR A 170 25.05 -30.27 16.02
C THR A 170 24.76 -29.52 14.73
N ALA A 171 25.71 -29.48 13.79
CA ALA A 171 25.52 -28.87 12.48
C ALA A 171 24.41 -29.58 11.68
N LEU A 172 24.38 -30.92 11.68
CA LEU A 172 23.35 -31.70 10.99
C LEU A 172 21.97 -31.49 11.62
N HIS A 173 21.89 -31.51 12.96
CA HIS A 173 20.65 -31.25 13.67
C HIS A 173 20.13 -29.84 13.38
N SER A 174 21.00 -28.82 13.43
CA SER A 174 20.64 -27.44 13.10
C SER A 174 20.22 -27.28 11.63
N LEU A 175 20.94 -27.93 10.71
CA LEU A 175 20.60 -27.90 9.29
C LEU A 175 19.21 -28.47 9.02
N LEU A 176 18.88 -29.63 9.60
CA LEU A 176 17.61 -30.32 9.37
C LEU A 176 16.44 -29.67 10.10
N HIS A 177 16.61 -29.26 11.35
CA HIS A 177 15.50 -28.78 12.19
C HIS A 177 15.34 -27.26 12.20
N THR A 178 16.39 -26.51 11.86
CA THR A 178 16.37 -25.04 11.93
C THR A 178 16.54 -24.43 10.54
N ASP A 179 17.63 -24.75 9.84
CA ASP A 179 18.03 -24.01 8.64
C ASP A 179 17.20 -24.35 7.41
N LEU A 180 16.92 -25.64 7.16
CA LEU A 180 16.06 -26.08 6.06
C LEU A 180 14.63 -25.55 6.23
N PRO A 181 13.95 -25.72 7.37
CA PRO A 181 12.62 -25.14 7.59
C PRO A 181 12.59 -23.62 7.44
N ARG A 182 13.59 -22.90 7.97
CA ARG A 182 13.69 -21.43 7.80
C ARG A 182 13.88 -21.04 6.33
N THR A 183 14.70 -21.79 5.59
CA THR A 183 14.92 -21.54 4.16
C THR A 183 13.65 -21.77 3.36
N LEU A 184 12.91 -22.85 3.64
CA LEU A 184 11.63 -23.13 2.97
C LEU A 184 10.59 -22.04 3.27
N LYS A 185 10.52 -21.57 4.53
CA LYS A 185 9.66 -20.42 4.89
C LYS A 185 10.06 -19.15 4.14
N ALA A 186 11.36 -18.87 4.04
CA ALA A 186 11.87 -17.71 3.30
C ALA A 186 11.56 -17.79 1.80
N VAL A 187 11.74 -18.96 1.17
CA VAL A 187 11.38 -19.19 -0.24
C VAL A 187 9.88 -19.01 -0.45
N ARG A 188 9.05 -19.58 0.43
CA ARG A 188 7.59 -19.37 0.40
C ARG A 188 7.26 -17.88 0.49
N LYS A 189 7.82 -17.15 1.46
CA LYS A 189 7.59 -15.71 1.60
C LYS A 189 8.03 -14.95 0.34
N ARG A 190 9.18 -15.27 -0.26
CA ARG A 190 9.62 -14.65 -1.54
C ARG A 190 8.62 -14.89 -2.66
N LEU A 191 8.05 -16.10 -2.74
CA LEU A 191 7.01 -16.42 -3.72
C LEU A 191 5.71 -15.65 -3.43
N ASP A 192 5.29 -15.59 -2.16
CA ASP A 192 4.11 -14.83 -1.74
C ASP A 192 4.28 -13.35 -2.11
N LEU A 193 5.43 -12.75 -1.82
CA LEU A 193 5.76 -11.36 -2.21
C LEU A 193 5.72 -11.16 -3.72
N LEU A 194 6.27 -12.09 -4.49
CA LEU A 194 6.20 -12.03 -5.95
C LEU A 194 4.75 -12.03 -6.43
N GLY A 195 3.91 -12.87 -5.82
CA GLY A 195 2.47 -12.89 -6.11
C GLY A 195 1.78 -11.58 -5.77
N ASN A 196 2.08 -10.99 -4.60
CA ASN A 196 1.54 -9.70 -4.19
C ASN A 196 1.88 -8.62 -5.22
N ASP A 197 3.15 -8.54 -5.64
CA ASP A 197 3.57 -7.57 -6.67
C ASP A 197 2.74 -7.71 -7.96
N TYR A 198 2.53 -8.94 -8.43
CA TYR A 198 1.79 -9.19 -9.67
C TYR A 198 0.27 -9.09 -9.51
N TYR A 199 -0.27 -9.36 -8.33
CA TYR A 199 -1.68 -9.13 -8.01
C TYR A 199 -2.00 -7.63 -7.99
N LEU A 200 -1.15 -6.81 -7.36
CA LEU A 200 -1.27 -5.34 -7.40
C LEU A 200 -1.13 -4.82 -8.83
N ALA A 201 -0.12 -5.30 -9.57
CA ALA A 201 0.05 -4.98 -10.98
C ALA A 201 -1.20 -5.34 -11.80
N HIS A 202 -1.82 -6.49 -11.50
CA HIS A 202 -3.04 -6.94 -12.17
C HIS A 202 -4.20 -5.98 -11.93
N ILE A 203 -4.45 -5.59 -10.68
CA ILE A 203 -5.51 -4.61 -10.35
C ILE A 203 -5.26 -3.30 -11.08
N TYR A 204 -4.08 -2.71 -10.89
CA TYR A 204 -3.72 -1.41 -11.47
C TYR A 204 -3.81 -1.42 -12.98
N ARG A 205 -3.15 -2.38 -13.66
CA ARG A 205 -3.09 -2.39 -15.13
C ARG A 205 -4.44 -2.67 -15.76
N THR A 206 -5.21 -3.58 -15.18
CA THR A 206 -6.53 -3.93 -15.72
C THR A 206 -7.49 -2.74 -15.58
N LEU A 207 -7.51 -2.06 -14.44
CA LEU A 207 -8.33 -0.85 -14.26
C LEU A 207 -7.83 0.31 -15.09
N HIS A 208 -6.53 0.61 -15.05
CA HIS A 208 -5.95 1.71 -15.81
C HIS A 208 -6.24 1.57 -17.31
N TRP A 209 -6.07 0.37 -17.87
CA TRP A 209 -6.43 0.09 -19.26
C TRP A 209 -7.93 0.24 -19.50
N TRP A 210 -8.78 -0.33 -18.64
CA TRP A 210 -10.23 -0.34 -18.84
C TRP A 210 -10.87 1.04 -18.67
N THR A 211 -10.57 1.76 -17.59
CA THR A 211 -11.24 3.00 -17.19
C THR A 211 -10.57 4.27 -17.71
N GLN A 212 -9.35 4.19 -18.23
CA GLN A 212 -8.59 5.31 -18.79
C GLN A 212 -8.56 6.56 -17.88
N PRO A 213 -8.00 6.46 -16.67
CA PRO A 213 -7.96 7.58 -15.72
C PRO A 213 -7.11 8.74 -16.24
N THR A 214 -7.38 9.94 -15.71
CA THR A 214 -6.50 11.12 -15.96
C THR A 214 -5.36 11.22 -14.96
N HIS A 215 -5.58 10.71 -13.75
CA HIS A 215 -4.65 10.75 -12.62
C HIS A 215 -4.76 9.44 -11.84
N VAL A 216 -3.69 9.06 -11.15
CA VAL A 216 -3.65 7.88 -10.27
C VAL A 216 -3.05 8.31 -8.94
N THR A 217 -3.64 7.89 -7.83
CA THR A 217 -3.06 8.10 -6.49
C THR A 217 -2.97 6.78 -5.72
N VAL A 218 -1.95 6.69 -4.86
CA VAL A 218 -1.80 5.62 -3.88
C VAL A 218 -1.75 6.23 -2.49
N LEU A 219 -2.76 5.93 -1.66
CA LEU A 219 -3.01 6.59 -0.38
C LEU A 219 -2.18 5.97 0.76
N GLY A 220 -0.85 5.94 0.61
CA GLY A 220 0.08 5.47 1.64
C GLY A 220 0.18 3.96 1.79
N ASP A 221 1.07 3.58 2.70
CA ASP A 221 1.53 2.20 2.93
C ASP A 221 1.99 1.53 1.64
N LEU A 222 2.83 2.25 0.90
CA LEU A 222 3.38 1.82 -0.39
C LEU A 222 4.22 0.56 -0.20
N ILE A 223 5.15 0.61 0.76
CA ILE A 223 6.06 -0.48 1.10
C ILE A 223 6.34 -0.53 2.61
N GLY A 224 6.69 -1.70 3.13
CA GLY A 224 7.14 -1.80 4.51
C GLY A 224 8.55 -1.22 4.65
N SER A 225 8.69 0.00 5.16
CA SER A 225 9.97 0.69 5.31
C SER A 225 10.45 0.70 6.76
N GLN A 226 9.56 0.61 7.74
CA GLN A 226 9.95 0.53 9.14
C GLN A 226 10.90 -0.66 9.39
N TRP A 227 12.03 -0.38 10.03
CA TRP A 227 13.00 -1.40 10.50
C TRP A 227 13.72 -2.21 9.39
N VAL A 228 13.72 -1.74 8.14
CA VAL A 228 14.52 -2.34 7.06
C VAL A 228 15.75 -1.51 6.71
N SER A 229 16.80 -2.18 6.20
CA SER A 229 18.00 -1.51 5.69
C SER A 229 17.70 -0.76 4.39
N ASP A 230 18.56 0.20 4.03
CA ASP A 230 18.36 0.99 2.82
C ASP A 230 18.46 0.14 1.55
N GLU A 231 19.27 -0.93 1.54
CA GLU A 231 19.33 -1.85 0.40
C GLU A 231 18.01 -2.61 0.22
N GLU A 232 17.39 -3.03 1.32
CA GLU A 232 16.08 -3.68 1.27
C GLU A 232 15.00 -2.67 0.84
N PHE A 233 15.00 -1.47 1.40
CA PHE A 233 14.10 -0.39 1.00
C PHE A 233 14.19 -0.10 -0.51
N GLN A 234 15.40 0.04 -1.06
CA GLN A 234 15.61 0.29 -2.49
C GLN A 234 15.13 -0.87 -3.36
N ARG A 235 15.30 -2.12 -2.93
CA ARG A 235 14.71 -3.28 -3.64
C ARG A 235 13.20 -3.22 -3.66
N ARG A 236 12.56 -2.83 -2.56
CA ARG A 236 11.11 -2.69 -2.46
C ARG A 236 10.60 -1.57 -3.38
N GLY A 237 11.24 -0.39 -3.34
CA GLY A 237 10.96 0.72 -4.24
C GLY A 237 11.13 0.36 -5.72
N HIS A 238 12.17 -0.40 -6.06
CA HIS A 238 12.36 -0.89 -7.43
C HIS A 238 11.22 -1.81 -7.89
N ARG A 239 10.73 -2.70 -7.03
CA ARG A 239 9.57 -3.57 -7.36
C ARG A 239 8.29 -2.75 -7.54
N TYR A 240 8.06 -1.77 -6.67
CA TYR A 240 6.94 -0.85 -6.79
C TYR A 240 6.91 -0.20 -8.18
N TRP A 241 8.02 0.41 -8.60
CA TRP A 241 8.08 1.12 -9.88
C TRP A 241 8.12 0.19 -11.09
N GLU A 242 9.00 -0.81 -11.12
CA GLU A 242 9.23 -1.63 -12.31
C GLU A 242 8.23 -2.77 -12.47
N ARG A 243 7.76 -3.35 -11.34
CA ARG A 243 6.89 -4.53 -11.37
C ARG A 243 5.42 -4.18 -11.20
N VAL A 244 5.04 -3.22 -10.37
CA VAL A 244 3.63 -2.84 -10.17
C VAL A 244 3.23 -1.83 -11.25
N PHE A 245 3.79 -0.62 -11.19
CA PHE A 245 3.32 0.50 -12.00
C PHE A 245 3.94 0.58 -13.41
N GLN A 246 5.12 -0.02 -13.64
CA GLN A 246 5.89 0.09 -14.89
C GLN A 246 6.10 1.55 -15.34
N GLY A 247 6.17 2.46 -14.38
CA GLY A 247 6.35 3.89 -14.61
C GLY A 247 7.81 4.31 -14.45
N ASP A 248 8.22 5.35 -15.17
CA ASP A 248 9.53 5.98 -14.97
C ASP A 248 9.52 6.75 -13.65
N GLN A 249 10.27 6.24 -12.66
CA GLN A 249 10.45 6.84 -11.33
C GLN A 249 10.83 8.33 -11.40
N ASN A 250 11.56 8.76 -12.44
CA ASN A 250 12.00 10.15 -12.58
C ASN A 250 10.92 11.09 -13.11
N ASN A 251 9.96 10.59 -13.89
CA ASN A 251 8.83 11.39 -14.40
C ASN A 251 7.68 11.56 -13.40
N ASN A 252 7.73 10.80 -12.29
CA ASN A 252 6.68 10.73 -11.27
C ASN A 252 7.00 11.51 -9.99
N LYS A 253 8.20 12.11 -9.88
CA LYS A 253 8.56 13.00 -8.77
C LYS A 253 7.99 14.38 -9.03
N ILE A 254 6.94 14.76 -8.31
CA ILE A 254 6.50 16.15 -8.24
C ILE A 254 7.57 16.90 -7.46
N GLN A 255 8.37 17.71 -8.16
CA GLN A 255 9.19 18.72 -7.53
C GLN A 255 8.32 19.97 -7.39
N ASN A 256 8.41 20.63 -6.22
CA ASN A 256 7.73 21.88 -5.85
C ASN A 256 8.15 23.06 -6.76
N ASN A 257 7.86 22.96 -8.05
CA ASN A 257 8.04 24.01 -9.03
C ASN A 257 6.64 24.51 -9.38
N ASN A 258 6.31 25.71 -8.90
CA ASN A 258 5.10 26.49 -9.20
C ASN A 258 4.80 26.53 -10.71
N THR A 259 4.17 25.49 -11.22
CA THR A 259 3.73 25.42 -12.61
C THR A 259 2.27 25.01 -12.58
N ASP A 260 1.40 25.97 -12.90
CA ASP A 260 -0.02 25.77 -13.04
C ASP A 260 -0.30 24.88 -14.28
N PHE A 261 -1.09 23.82 -14.12
CA PHE A 261 -1.38 22.87 -15.21
C PHE A 261 -2.82 23.05 -15.73
N ALA A 262 -3.00 22.98 -17.04
CA ALA A 262 -4.32 23.01 -17.66
C ALA A 262 -4.96 21.61 -17.68
N LEU A 263 -6.20 21.49 -17.19
CA LEU A 263 -7.09 20.36 -17.43
C LEU A 263 -7.76 20.55 -18.78
N ASN A 264 -7.46 19.65 -19.71
CA ASN A 264 -8.22 19.54 -20.94
C ASN A 264 -9.25 18.42 -20.78
N PRO A 265 -10.55 18.67 -21.01
CA PRO A 265 -11.60 17.65 -21.02
C PRO A 265 -11.46 16.74 -22.25
N THR A 266 -10.38 15.99 -22.32
CA THR A 266 -10.11 15.04 -23.40
C THR A 266 -9.84 13.67 -22.81
N THR A 267 -10.22 12.62 -23.54
CA THR A 267 -9.85 11.24 -23.24
C THR A 267 -8.38 10.93 -23.60
N HIS A 268 -7.63 11.93 -24.06
CA HIS A 268 -6.24 11.76 -24.48
C HIS A 268 -5.28 11.78 -23.27
N SER A 269 -4.21 11.00 -23.39
CA SER A 269 -3.16 10.92 -22.37
C SER A 269 -2.51 12.28 -22.14
N SER A 270 -2.50 12.73 -20.89
CA SER A 270 -1.72 13.87 -20.43
C SER A 270 -0.40 13.38 -19.79
N PRO A 271 0.59 14.26 -19.56
CA PRO A 271 1.77 13.91 -18.76
C PRO A 271 1.44 13.34 -17.38
N TRP A 272 0.23 13.61 -16.86
CA TRP A 272 -0.27 13.15 -15.56
C TRP A 272 -0.93 11.77 -15.60
N THR A 273 -1.34 11.28 -16.77
CA THR A 273 -2.02 9.98 -16.91
C THR A 273 -1.21 8.83 -16.31
N ASN A 274 0.12 8.87 -16.48
CA ASN A 274 1.03 7.84 -15.98
C ASN A 274 1.76 8.25 -14.69
N ARG A 275 1.41 9.42 -14.12
CA ARG A 275 2.00 9.90 -12.85
C ARG A 275 1.24 9.32 -11.68
N ILE A 276 1.99 8.77 -10.74
CA ILE A 276 1.44 8.20 -9.51
C ILE A 276 1.61 9.22 -8.38
N LEU A 277 0.48 9.72 -7.86
CA LEU A 277 0.42 10.62 -6.72
C LEU A 277 0.53 9.79 -5.44
N ASN A 278 1.75 9.63 -4.93
CA ASN A 278 2.00 8.86 -3.72
C ASN A 278 1.76 9.69 -2.47
N VAL A 279 0.89 9.22 -1.58
CA VAL A 279 0.78 9.69 -0.20
C VAL A 279 1.67 8.79 0.66
N VAL A 280 2.20 9.33 1.76
CA VAL A 280 3.02 8.57 2.71
C VAL A 280 2.15 7.88 3.76
N GLY A 281 2.42 6.62 4.08
CA GLY A 281 1.74 5.89 5.16
C GLY A 281 2.59 5.58 6.39
N ASN A 282 1.95 5.05 7.44
CA ASN A 282 2.65 4.74 8.69
C ASN A 282 3.68 3.62 8.53
N HIS A 283 3.47 2.65 7.64
CA HIS A 283 4.47 1.64 7.33
C HIS A 283 5.64 2.18 6.50
N ASP A 284 5.45 3.33 5.84
CA ASP A 284 6.47 4.00 5.04
C ASP A 284 7.45 4.82 5.91
N ILE A 285 6.95 5.64 6.83
CA ILE A 285 7.80 6.52 7.67
C ILE A 285 7.63 6.37 9.17
N GLY A 286 6.55 5.76 9.66
CA GLY A 286 6.14 5.73 11.07
C GLY A 286 5.14 6.81 11.46
N TYR A 287 4.76 6.80 12.72
CA TYR A 287 3.91 7.82 13.35
C TYR A 287 4.79 8.88 14.00
N ALA A 288 4.17 9.93 14.55
CA ALA A 288 4.90 11.06 15.12
C ALA A 288 5.99 10.64 16.14
N GLY A 289 5.74 9.62 16.97
CA GLY A 289 6.66 9.15 18.01
C GLY A 289 7.80 8.25 17.55
N ASP A 290 7.90 7.93 16.26
CA ASP A 290 9.06 7.22 15.70
C ASP A 290 9.54 7.76 14.35
N ALA A 291 8.76 8.57 13.63
CA ALA A 291 9.14 9.14 12.34
C ALA A 291 10.52 9.83 12.40
N SER A 292 11.39 9.50 11.45
CA SER A 292 12.78 9.97 11.42
C SER A 292 13.11 10.65 10.10
N ALA A 293 14.07 11.59 10.15
CA ALA A 293 14.51 12.34 8.97
C ALA A 293 15.07 11.41 7.88
N SER A 294 15.77 10.35 8.27
CA SER A 294 16.29 9.33 7.35
C SER A 294 15.19 8.56 6.61
N ARG A 295 14.09 8.22 7.28
CA ARG A 295 12.94 7.52 6.68
C ARG A 295 12.18 8.42 5.72
N ILE A 296 11.96 9.67 6.11
CA ILE A 296 11.35 10.68 5.23
C ILE A 296 12.24 10.90 4.00
N ALA A 297 13.53 11.15 4.18
CA ALA A 297 14.44 11.43 3.07
C ALA A 297 14.47 10.31 2.02
N ARG A 298 14.57 9.03 2.44
CA ARG A 298 14.56 7.90 1.49
C ARG A 298 13.19 7.68 0.84
N PHE A 299 12.10 7.98 1.56
CA PHE A 299 10.75 8.01 0.97
C PHE A 299 10.68 9.07 -0.12
N GLU A 300 11.08 10.30 0.17
CA GLU A 300 11.03 11.40 -0.79
C GLU A 300 11.92 11.17 -2.01
N GLU A 301 13.09 10.59 -1.79
CA GLU A 301 13.98 10.17 -2.87
C GLU A 301 13.33 9.11 -3.77
N THR A 302 12.49 8.24 -3.24
CA THR A 302 11.96 7.09 -4.01
C THR A 302 10.58 7.35 -4.60
N PHE A 303 9.70 8.03 -3.86
CA PHE A 303 8.27 8.12 -4.11
C PHE A 303 7.74 9.55 -4.32
N GLY A 304 8.51 10.58 -3.96
CA GLY A 304 8.09 11.99 -4.03
C GLY A 304 7.91 12.62 -2.64
N THR A 305 7.81 13.95 -2.58
CA THR A 305 7.76 14.70 -1.32
C THR A 305 6.57 14.30 -0.46
N VAL A 306 6.74 14.33 0.87
CA VAL A 306 5.68 13.90 1.82
C VAL A 306 4.57 14.95 1.98
N ASN A 307 4.88 16.22 1.71
CA ASN A 307 3.92 17.33 1.68
C ASN A 307 4.06 18.10 0.37
N TRP A 308 2.96 18.33 -0.34
CA TRP A 308 2.91 19.18 -1.54
C TRP A 308 1.46 19.45 -1.96
N ASP A 309 1.27 20.46 -2.79
CA ASP A 309 -0.02 20.77 -3.40
C ASP A 309 0.16 21.34 -4.80
N VAL A 310 -0.87 21.20 -5.63
CA VAL A 310 -0.85 21.62 -7.04
C VAL A 310 -2.25 22.05 -7.49
N LYS A 311 -2.30 23.00 -8.42
CA LYS A 311 -3.54 23.53 -8.98
C LYS A 311 -3.68 23.16 -10.45
N PHE A 312 -4.91 22.81 -10.81
CA PHE A 312 -5.30 22.32 -12.12
C PHE A 312 -6.47 23.15 -12.64
N TRP A 313 -6.27 23.94 -13.68
CA TRP A 313 -7.24 24.89 -14.20
C TRP A 313 -8.04 24.30 -15.37
N LEU A 314 -9.36 24.42 -15.35
CA LEU A 314 -10.20 23.96 -16.45
C LEU A 314 -10.08 24.91 -17.65
N ASN A 315 -9.58 24.40 -18.78
CA ASN A 315 -9.51 25.19 -20.01
C ASN A 315 -10.87 25.20 -20.73
N THR A 316 -11.63 26.29 -20.60
CA THR A 316 -12.98 26.43 -21.15
C THR A 316 -13.02 26.92 -22.61
N ALA A 317 -11.89 26.94 -23.33
CA ALA A 317 -11.77 27.48 -24.68
C ALA A 317 -12.60 26.76 -25.79
N SER A 318 -13.39 25.73 -25.46
CA SER A 318 -14.18 24.97 -26.45
C SER A 318 -15.61 25.51 -26.69
N SER A 319 -16.06 26.55 -25.99
CA SER A 319 -17.41 27.13 -26.20
C SER A 319 -17.46 28.37 -27.11
N VAL A 320 -16.34 28.84 -27.67
CA VAL A 320 -16.32 29.95 -28.64
C VAL A 320 -15.86 29.42 -30.01
N SER A 321 -16.78 28.80 -30.74
CA SER A 321 -16.56 28.52 -32.16
C SER A 321 -16.36 29.80 -32.96
N ALA A 322 -15.32 29.79 -33.81
CA ALA A 322 -15.24 30.50 -35.07
C ALA A 322 -15.27 32.05 -35.03
N SER A 323 -14.11 32.67 -34.75
CA SER A 323 -13.70 33.86 -35.49
C SER A 323 -12.18 34.03 -35.53
N THR A 324 -11.62 33.75 -36.73
CA THR A 324 -10.45 34.40 -37.35
C THR A 324 -9.13 34.52 -36.59
N SER A 325 -8.18 33.67 -37.00
CA SER A 325 -6.78 33.96 -37.35
C SER A 325 -5.93 34.93 -36.50
N ALA A 326 -4.81 34.35 -36.04
CA ALA A 326 -3.49 34.96 -35.88
C ALA A 326 -3.28 35.98 -34.75
N SER A 327 -2.59 35.55 -33.69
CA SER A 327 -1.18 35.91 -33.44
C SER A 327 -0.80 35.54 -32.01
N ALA A 328 0.43 35.05 -31.85
CA ALA A 328 1.02 34.73 -30.58
C ALA A 328 1.34 36.01 -29.82
N SER A 329 0.42 36.48 -28.98
CA SER A 329 0.70 37.42 -27.90
C SER A 329 -0.55 37.55 -27.02
N HIS A 330 -0.42 37.14 -25.76
CA HIS A 330 -1.29 37.41 -24.60
C HIS A 330 -2.82 37.44 -24.83
N PRO A 331 -3.58 36.44 -24.32
CA PRO A 331 -5.02 36.57 -24.23
C PRO A 331 -5.37 37.42 -23.00
N ASN A 332 -5.39 38.74 -23.16
CA ASN A 332 -6.22 39.62 -22.34
C ASN A 332 -7.55 39.81 -23.09
N THR A 333 -8.54 38.98 -22.77
CA THR A 333 -9.96 39.26 -23.02
C THR A 333 -10.78 38.52 -21.98
N ALA A 334 -11.47 39.28 -21.14
CA ALA A 334 -12.11 38.82 -19.92
C ALA A 334 -13.29 37.86 -20.18
N LEU A 335 -13.18 36.65 -19.63
CA LEU A 335 -14.30 35.81 -19.24
C LEU A 335 -13.83 34.94 -18.05
N HIS A 336 -14.20 35.34 -16.83
CA HIS A 336 -13.74 34.83 -15.52
C HIS A 336 -12.33 35.30 -15.07
N PRO A 337 -12.23 36.16 -14.03
CA PRO A 337 -10.94 36.60 -13.50
C PRO A 337 -10.12 35.47 -12.85
N ASN A 338 -10.76 34.34 -12.50
CA ASN A 338 -10.12 33.08 -12.11
C ASN A 338 -10.86 31.92 -12.82
N PRO A 339 -10.22 31.13 -13.70
CA PRO A 339 -10.86 29.95 -14.28
C PRO A 339 -11.17 28.91 -13.18
N PRO A 340 -12.21 28.06 -13.33
CA PRO A 340 -12.47 27.00 -12.38
C PRO A 340 -11.25 26.10 -12.22
N GLN A 341 -10.91 25.71 -10.99
CA GLN A 341 -9.73 24.90 -10.70
C GLN A 341 -9.96 23.79 -9.69
N ILE A 342 -9.12 22.77 -9.74
CA ILE A 342 -8.96 21.75 -8.71
C ILE A 342 -7.63 21.98 -8.00
N HIS A 343 -7.64 22.14 -6.68
CA HIS A 343 -6.46 22.22 -5.83
C HIS A 343 -6.28 20.89 -5.10
N ILE A 344 -5.29 20.11 -5.51
CA ILE A 344 -4.94 18.85 -4.87
C ILE A 344 -3.92 19.15 -3.78
N ILE A 345 -4.16 18.65 -2.57
CA ILE A 345 -3.30 18.79 -1.41
C ILE A 345 -2.91 17.39 -0.95
N ASN A 346 -1.62 17.11 -0.88
CA ASN A 346 -1.08 15.91 -0.26
C ASN A 346 -0.48 16.29 1.09
N LEU A 347 -1.13 15.81 2.16
CA LEU A 347 -0.78 16.12 3.54
C LEU A 347 -0.22 14.88 4.23
N ASN A 348 1.03 14.96 4.67
CA ASN A 348 1.60 14.02 5.62
C ASN A 348 1.00 14.25 7.01
N SER A 349 -0.07 13.52 7.29
CA SER A 349 -0.79 13.61 8.55
C SER A 349 -0.12 12.89 9.72
N LEU A 350 0.84 12.00 9.45
CA LEU A 350 1.47 11.10 10.43
C LEU A 350 2.31 11.82 11.49
N THR A 351 2.69 13.06 11.21
CA THR A 351 3.61 13.87 12.03
C THR A 351 2.94 15.05 12.71
N LEU A 352 1.60 15.17 12.61
CA LEU A 352 0.83 16.28 13.19
C LEU A 352 0.48 16.03 14.67
N ASP A 353 0.16 14.79 15.03
CA ASP A 353 -0.19 14.43 16.41
C ASP A 353 1.04 14.31 17.33
N THR A 354 0.79 14.23 18.65
CA THR A 354 1.82 14.26 19.70
C THR A 354 1.68 13.05 20.64
N PRO A 355 2.73 12.70 21.41
CA PRO A 355 4.09 13.26 21.42
C PRO A 355 4.96 12.82 20.22
N ALA A 356 5.61 13.77 19.57
CA ALA A 356 6.49 13.53 18.43
C ALA A 356 7.93 13.23 18.87
N TYR A 357 8.61 12.32 18.14
CA TYR A 357 10.01 11.98 18.32
C TYR A 357 10.93 13.13 17.93
N SER A 358 10.64 13.77 16.79
CA SER A 358 11.41 14.89 16.27
C SER A 358 10.55 16.15 16.22
N PRO A 359 10.84 17.15 17.08
CA PRO A 359 10.17 18.44 17.03
C PRO A 359 10.36 19.16 15.70
N ASP A 360 11.51 18.99 15.03
CA ASP A 360 11.80 19.62 13.74
C ASP A 360 10.89 19.09 12.63
N ILE A 361 10.68 17.76 12.58
CA ILE A 361 9.79 17.13 11.60
C ILE A 361 8.34 17.57 11.83
N GLN A 362 7.90 17.62 13.09
CA GLN A 362 6.57 18.10 13.45
C GLN A 362 6.40 19.57 13.07
N SER A 363 7.36 20.43 13.42
CA SER A 363 7.35 21.86 13.10
C SER A 363 7.26 22.08 11.59
N ALA A 364 8.05 21.36 10.79
CA ALA A 364 7.99 21.44 9.32
C ALA A 364 6.60 21.05 8.75
N SER A 365 5.89 20.12 9.40
CA SER A 365 4.53 19.72 9.00
C SER A 365 3.51 20.82 9.29
N TYR A 366 3.60 21.45 10.46
CA TYR A 366 2.78 22.60 10.81
C TYR A 366 3.11 23.84 9.98
N ASP A 367 4.38 24.10 9.67
CA ASP A 367 4.79 25.19 8.79
C ASP A 367 4.20 25.04 7.39
N TYR A 368 4.20 23.82 6.84
CA TYR A 368 3.53 23.53 5.57
C TYR A 368 2.02 23.79 5.65
N LEU A 369 1.36 23.29 6.70
CA LEU A 369 -0.09 23.46 6.91
C LEU A 369 -0.46 24.94 7.07
N ASN A 370 0.31 25.70 7.85
CA ASN A 370 0.09 27.13 8.07
C ASN A 370 0.30 27.94 6.78
N ALA A 371 1.35 27.66 6.01
CA ALA A 371 1.60 28.30 4.71
C ALA A 371 0.55 27.92 3.66
N LEU A 372 0.02 26.70 3.72
CA LEU A 372 -1.12 26.28 2.88
C LEU A 372 -2.34 27.15 3.20
N ILE A 373 -2.73 27.21 4.47
CA ILE A 373 -3.92 27.92 4.94
C ILE A 373 -3.85 29.42 4.67
N THR A 374 -2.68 30.03 4.93
CA THR A 374 -2.51 31.48 4.85
C THR A 374 -2.35 31.99 3.42
N ASP A 375 -1.56 31.29 2.60
CA ASP A 375 -1.06 31.85 1.35
C ASP A 375 -1.61 31.19 0.08
N ARG A 376 -2.10 29.94 0.17
CA ARG A 376 -2.31 29.09 -1.02
C ARG A 376 -3.74 28.64 -1.24
N LEU A 377 -4.55 28.50 -0.18
CA LEU A 377 -5.95 28.14 -0.31
C LEU A 377 -6.80 29.30 -0.85
N ALA A 378 -7.83 28.97 -1.63
CA ALA A 378 -8.81 29.96 -2.08
C ALA A 378 -9.65 30.50 -0.89
N PRO A 379 -10.27 31.69 -0.99
CA PRO A 379 -11.25 32.14 0.01
C PRO A 379 -12.41 31.15 0.17
N VAL A 380 -13.02 31.06 1.36
CA VAL A 380 -14.17 30.16 1.62
C VAL A 380 -15.43 30.55 0.82
N THR A 381 -15.46 31.78 0.30
CA THR A 381 -16.50 32.27 -0.61
C THR A 381 -16.29 31.85 -2.05
N ASP A 382 -15.11 31.33 -2.43
CA ASP A 382 -14.83 30.87 -3.78
C ASP A 382 -15.43 29.47 -4.02
N ARG A 383 -16.37 29.40 -4.98
CA ARG A 383 -17.01 28.16 -5.44
C ARG A 383 -16.42 27.62 -6.74
N SER A 384 -15.50 28.38 -7.35
CA SER A 384 -14.79 27.99 -8.57
C SER A 384 -13.57 27.12 -8.29
N THR A 385 -13.20 26.92 -7.02
CA THR A 385 -12.10 26.02 -6.60
C THR A 385 -12.66 24.77 -5.91
N PHE A 386 -12.21 23.59 -6.36
CA PHE A 386 -12.43 22.33 -5.67
C PHE A 386 -11.18 21.90 -4.91
N THR A 387 -11.29 21.73 -3.59
CA THR A 387 -10.21 21.28 -2.73
C THR A 387 -10.25 19.77 -2.56
N LEU A 388 -9.24 19.06 -3.08
CA LEU A 388 -9.09 17.61 -2.90
C LEU A 388 -7.94 17.36 -1.92
N LEU A 389 -8.27 16.92 -0.70
CA LEU A 389 -7.28 16.55 0.30
C LEU A 389 -6.97 15.05 0.20
N LEU A 390 -5.71 14.72 -0.02
CA LEU A 390 -5.15 13.37 0.03
C LEU A 390 -4.36 13.23 1.32
N THR A 391 -4.70 12.24 2.14
CA THR A 391 -4.03 11.97 3.42
C THR A 391 -4.00 10.47 3.69
N HIS A 392 -3.26 10.06 4.70
CA HIS A 392 -3.21 8.66 5.12
C HIS A 392 -4.02 8.40 6.38
N LEU A 393 -3.98 9.26 7.41
CA LEU A 393 -4.74 9.03 8.64
C LEU A 393 -6.17 9.60 8.55
N PRO A 394 -7.22 8.79 8.82
CA PRO A 394 -8.61 9.25 8.81
C PRO A 394 -8.85 10.33 9.85
N LEU A 395 -9.75 11.27 9.53
CA LEU A 395 -10.17 12.30 10.48
C LEU A 395 -10.92 11.67 11.65
N HIS A 396 -10.77 12.25 12.85
CA HIS A 396 -11.43 11.80 14.06
C HIS A 396 -12.95 11.61 13.85
N LYS A 397 -13.46 10.50 14.36
CA LYS A 397 -14.89 10.15 14.33
C LYS A 397 -15.21 9.22 15.50
N ARG A 398 -16.41 9.32 16.06
CA ARG A 398 -16.78 8.53 17.25
C ARG A 398 -16.81 7.03 16.96
N ALA A 399 -16.57 6.22 18.00
CA ALA A 399 -16.71 4.77 17.91
C ALA A 399 -18.12 4.38 17.43
N GLY A 400 -18.21 3.40 16.54
CA GLY A 400 -19.47 2.96 15.93
C GLY A 400 -19.82 3.62 14.60
N VAL A 401 -19.20 4.76 14.26
CA VAL A 401 -19.37 5.38 12.93
C VAL A 401 -18.69 4.54 11.85
N CYS A 402 -17.45 4.11 12.10
CA CYS A 402 -16.67 3.22 11.24
C CYS A 402 -16.40 1.89 11.94
N VAL A 403 -15.76 0.95 11.23
CA VAL A 403 -15.37 -0.34 11.83
C VAL A 403 -14.32 -0.11 12.92
N ASP A 404 -13.30 0.67 12.61
CA ASP A 404 -12.27 1.06 13.56
C ASP A 404 -12.72 2.27 14.40
N ALA A 405 -12.50 2.18 15.70
CA ALA A 405 -12.67 3.29 16.63
C ALA A 405 -11.40 4.15 16.71
N PRO A 406 -11.48 5.40 17.21
CA PRO A 406 -10.31 6.17 17.60
C PRO A 406 -9.43 5.36 18.55
N HIS A 407 -8.15 5.28 18.23
CA HIS A 407 -7.16 4.54 18.99
C HIS A 407 -5.84 5.30 18.97
N PHE A 408 -5.19 5.38 20.12
CA PHE A 408 -3.86 5.94 20.30
C PHE A 408 -3.09 5.04 21.27
N LYS A 409 -1.85 4.73 20.92
CA LYS A 409 -0.95 3.92 21.73
C LYS A 409 0.43 4.53 21.69
N PHE A 410 1.13 4.46 22.82
CA PHE A 410 2.42 5.09 23.03
C PHE A 410 3.49 4.04 23.34
N PHE A 411 4.76 4.37 23.10
CA PHE A 411 5.87 3.53 23.53
C PHE A 411 5.97 3.52 25.06
N GLU A 412 6.03 2.34 25.67
CA GLU A 412 6.17 2.21 27.13
C GLU A 412 7.62 2.47 27.60
N GLU A 413 8.59 2.17 26.73
CA GLU A 413 10.01 2.23 27.03
C GLU A 413 10.77 2.91 25.89
N ASP A 414 11.91 3.52 26.22
CA ASP A 414 12.87 4.00 25.24
C ASP A 414 13.40 2.87 24.36
N ASP A 415 13.83 3.20 23.15
CA ASP A 415 14.55 2.25 22.32
C ASP A 415 15.86 1.81 23.00
N ASN A 416 16.03 0.49 23.12
CA ASN A 416 17.26 -0.16 23.60
C ASN A 416 18.34 -0.16 22.50
N ALA A 417 18.60 1.00 21.90
CA ALA A 417 19.63 1.16 20.89
C ALA A 417 21.02 0.90 21.51
N GLU A 418 21.89 0.22 20.77
CA GLU A 418 23.29 0.02 21.17
C GLU A 418 24.00 1.38 21.37
N ASP A 419 24.93 1.43 22.32
CA ASP A 419 25.69 2.65 22.63
C ASP A 419 26.26 3.32 21.37
N GLY A 420 25.88 4.57 21.14
CA GLY A 420 26.34 5.38 20.01
C GLY A 420 25.45 5.33 18.76
N LYS A 421 24.33 4.60 18.77
CA LYS A 421 23.27 4.70 17.75
C LYS A 421 22.16 5.63 18.20
N GLU A 422 21.57 6.33 17.24
CA GLU A 422 20.39 7.17 17.48
C GLU A 422 19.22 6.29 17.93
N LYS A 423 18.54 6.70 19.01
CA LYS A 423 17.33 6.02 19.49
C LYS A 423 16.26 6.10 18.41
N ARG A 424 15.48 5.04 18.22
CA ARG A 424 14.44 5.03 17.17
C ARG A 424 13.09 5.59 17.63
N TRP A 425 12.87 5.59 18.94
CA TRP A 425 11.69 6.14 19.61
C TRP A 425 12.04 6.44 21.08
N PHE A 426 11.11 7.04 21.80
CA PHE A 426 11.24 7.35 23.24
C PHE A 426 9.98 6.92 24.00
N ALA A 427 10.12 6.68 25.30
CA ALA A 427 9.00 6.37 26.18
C ALA A 427 7.99 7.54 26.20
N GLY A 428 6.72 7.25 25.92
CA GLY A 428 5.64 8.22 25.76
C GLY A 428 5.44 8.72 24.33
N GLY A 429 6.35 8.42 23.39
CA GLY A 429 6.17 8.77 21.98
C GLY A 429 4.96 8.07 21.35
N LEU A 430 4.26 8.77 20.45
CA LEU A 430 3.11 8.21 19.73
C LEU A 430 3.52 7.06 18.80
N ARG A 431 3.05 5.85 19.12
CA ARG A 431 3.48 4.60 18.48
C ARG A 431 2.53 4.13 17.38
N GLU A 432 1.24 4.16 17.65
CA GLU A 432 0.19 3.64 16.76
C GLU A 432 -1.06 4.51 16.96
N GLN A 433 -1.75 4.87 15.88
CA GLN A 433 -3.08 5.51 15.96
C GLN A 433 -3.96 5.09 14.78
N ASN A 434 -5.27 5.04 14.98
CA ASN A 434 -6.24 4.71 13.91
C ASN A 434 -6.78 5.95 13.18
N HIS A 435 -6.76 7.09 13.84
CA HIS A 435 -7.36 8.34 13.39
C HIS A 435 -6.46 9.49 13.82
N LEU A 436 -6.53 10.63 13.14
CA LEU A 436 -6.02 11.89 13.68
C LEU A 436 -6.72 12.24 14.98
N SER A 437 -6.06 13.01 15.84
CA SER A 437 -6.71 13.52 17.04
C SER A 437 -7.89 14.40 16.68
N GLU A 438 -8.83 14.54 17.62
CA GLU A 438 -9.97 15.44 17.48
C GLU A 438 -9.51 16.87 17.17
N TRP A 439 -8.44 17.32 17.83
CA TRP A 439 -7.86 18.64 17.60
C TRP A 439 -7.30 18.83 16.19
N VAL A 440 -6.44 17.92 15.71
CA VAL A 440 -5.86 18.05 14.36
C VAL A 440 -6.95 17.93 13.29
N SER A 441 -7.93 17.06 13.51
CA SER A 441 -9.07 16.88 12.60
C SER A 441 -9.93 18.14 12.54
N GLY A 442 -10.34 18.69 13.68
CA GLY A 442 -11.16 19.89 13.78
C GLY A 442 -10.41 21.15 13.35
N ASN A 443 -9.35 21.51 14.06
CA ASN A 443 -8.66 22.78 13.88
C ASN A 443 -7.77 22.79 12.64
N GLY A 444 -7.03 21.70 12.41
CA GLY A 444 -6.08 21.62 11.30
C GLY A 444 -6.77 21.43 9.95
N VAL A 445 -7.71 20.49 9.88
CA VAL A 445 -8.31 20.08 8.60
C VAL A 445 -9.67 20.75 8.36
N LEU A 446 -10.67 20.55 9.22
CA LEU A 446 -12.03 21.05 8.97
C LEU A 446 -12.09 22.59 9.01
N GLU A 447 -11.53 23.21 10.05
CA GLU A 447 -11.47 24.67 10.21
C GLU A 447 -10.33 25.28 9.40
N GLY A 448 -9.13 24.67 9.39
CA GLY A 448 -7.98 25.20 8.67
C GLY A 448 -8.08 25.02 7.15
N VAL A 449 -7.90 23.78 6.68
CA VAL A 449 -7.88 23.43 5.25
C VAL A 449 -9.23 23.73 4.58
N PHE A 450 -10.34 23.37 5.20
CA PHE A 450 -11.65 23.62 4.59
C PHE A 450 -12.29 24.94 5.01
N GLY A 451 -11.83 25.61 6.06
CA GLY A 451 -12.41 26.91 6.45
C GLY A 451 -13.86 26.79 6.93
N MET A 452 -14.25 25.61 7.41
CA MET A 452 -15.60 25.36 7.89
C MET A 452 -15.78 25.85 9.32
N SER A 453 -17.02 26.18 9.69
CA SER A 453 -17.39 26.55 11.05
C SER A 453 -18.85 26.15 11.32
N GLY A 454 -19.12 25.58 12.49
CA GLY A 454 -20.48 25.34 12.98
C GLY A 454 -21.06 26.49 13.80
N GLU A 455 -20.36 27.63 13.86
CA GLU A 455 -20.82 28.81 14.61
C GLU A 455 -22.10 29.40 13.98
N VAL A 456 -23.07 29.72 14.84
CA VAL A 456 -24.35 30.31 14.43
C VAL A 456 -24.19 31.82 14.34
N GLY A 457 -24.19 32.38 13.13
CA GLY A 457 -24.08 33.83 12.93
C GLY A 457 -23.58 34.24 11.55
N GLU A 458 -23.14 35.49 11.41
CA GLU A 458 -22.49 35.99 10.20
C GLU A 458 -21.04 35.50 10.12
N VAL A 459 -20.87 34.25 9.68
CA VAL A 459 -19.56 33.66 9.35
C VAL A 459 -19.32 33.76 7.85
N GLU A 460 -18.07 34.02 7.44
CA GLU A 460 -17.73 34.06 6.03
C GLU A 460 -18.09 32.73 5.33
N GLY A 461 -18.71 32.82 4.14
CA GLY A 461 -19.20 31.63 3.44
C GLY A 461 -20.33 30.87 4.16
N GLY A 462 -20.93 31.47 5.20
CA GLY A 462 -21.98 30.85 6.00
C GLY A 462 -21.54 29.60 6.77
N GLY A 463 -20.25 29.47 7.07
CA GLY A 463 -19.68 28.32 7.79
C GLY A 463 -19.43 27.08 6.92
N TRP A 464 -19.92 27.04 5.68
CA TRP A 464 -19.78 25.89 4.76
C TRP A 464 -18.35 25.59 4.32
N GLY A 465 -17.44 26.56 4.47
CA GLY A 465 -16.06 26.42 4.02
C GLY A 465 -15.94 26.22 2.50
N ARG A 466 -14.79 25.71 2.09
CA ARG A 466 -14.40 25.44 0.70
C ARG A 466 -15.04 24.15 0.20
N LYS A 467 -15.49 24.13 -1.06
CA LYS A 467 -15.99 22.91 -1.69
C LYS A 467 -14.86 21.90 -1.85
N GLY A 468 -15.10 20.64 -1.49
CA GLY A 468 -14.05 19.64 -1.59
C GLY A 468 -14.45 18.23 -1.18
N LEU A 469 -13.43 17.38 -1.11
CA LEU A 469 -13.49 15.98 -0.70
C LEU A 469 -12.19 15.61 0.01
N VAL A 470 -12.29 14.81 1.07
CA VAL A 470 -11.13 14.17 1.72
C VAL A 470 -11.05 12.72 1.26
N LEU A 471 -9.91 12.32 0.72
CA LEU A 471 -9.58 10.92 0.42
C LEU A 471 -8.46 10.46 1.34
N THR A 472 -8.72 9.36 2.05
CA THR A 472 -7.82 8.87 3.08
C THR A 472 -7.46 7.39 2.89
N GLY A 473 -6.23 7.01 3.23
CA GLY A 473 -5.80 5.61 3.34
C GLY A 473 -6.03 5.00 4.72
N HIS A 474 -5.14 4.09 5.14
CA HIS A 474 -4.97 3.55 6.50
C HIS A 474 -5.99 2.50 7.02
N ASP A 475 -7.31 2.71 6.91
CA ASP A 475 -8.30 1.70 7.34
C ASP A 475 -8.39 0.57 6.31
N HIS A 476 -8.25 -0.66 6.78
CA HIS A 476 -8.32 -1.80 5.89
C HIS A 476 -9.74 -2.11 5.38
N GLU A 477 -10.78 -1.85 6.18
CA GLU A 477 -12.19 -2.04 5.81
C GLU A 477 -12.78 -0.84 5.06
N GLY A 478 -12.14 0.33 5.22
CA GLY A 478 -12.57 1.58 4.62
C GLY A 478 -13.83 2.15 5.28
N CYS A 479 -14.07 3.44 5.06
CA CYS A 479 -15.20 4.14 5.64
C CYS A 479 -15.58 5.39 4.87
N ASP A 480 -16.86 5.54 4.53
CA ASP A 480 -17.42 6.69 3.83
C ASP A 480 -18.31 7.48 4.79
N VAL A 481 -17.91 8.70 5.12
CA VAL A 481 -18.53 9.52 6.16
C VAL A 481 -18.72 10.96 5.73
N LEU A 482 -19.66 11.62 6.38
CA LEU A 482 -19.88 13.06 6.32
C LEU A 482 -19.54 13.65 7.69
N HIS A 483 -18.54 14.52 7.74
CA HIS A 483 -18.21 15.35 8.90
C HIS A 483 -19.12 16.59 8.90
N PHE A 484 -19.68 16.97 10.03
CA PHE A 484 -20.59 18.11 10.15
C PHE A 484 -20.47 18.82 11.51
N GLY A 485 -20.85 20.09 11.55
CA GLY A 485 -20.97 20.84 12.80
C GLY A 485 -22.28 20.51 13.52
N GLU A 486 -22.19 20.06 14.77
CA GLU A 486 -23.33 19.76 15.66
C GLU A 486 -23.46 20.86 16.72
N GLY A 487 -24.63 21.51 16.81
CA GLY A 487 -24.94 22.43 17.92
C GLY A 487 -25.40 21.69 19.17
N GLU A 488 -25.21 22.24 20.36
CA GLU A 488 -25.49 21.61 21.68
C GLU A 488 -26.96 21.18 21.96
N GLY A 489 -27.87 21.16 20.98
CA GLY A 489 -29.30 20.85 21.17
C GLY A 489 -29.87 19.65 20.41
N GLU A 490 -29.11 18.99 19.52
CA GLU A 490 -29.64 17.95 18.60
C GLU A 490 -29.19 16.51 18.91
N GLY A 491 -28.67 16.25 20.11
CA GLY A 491 -28.32 14.91 20.56
C GLY A 491 -29.55 14.04 20.83
N GLU A 492 -30.18 13.50 19.79
CA GLU A 492 -31.10 12.37 19.92
C GLU A 492 -30.32 11.13 20.38
N GLY A 493 -30.63 10.69 21.59
CA GLY A 493 -29.90 9.66 22.29
C GLY A 493 -30.08 8.26 21.73
N GLU A 494 -29.02 7.47 21.82
CA GLU A 494 -29.05 6.03 22.03
C GLU A 494 -27.72 5.63 22.70
N GLY A 495 -27.80 5.13 23.95
CA GLY A 495 -26.67 4.48 24.62
C GLY A 495 -26.05 5.20 25.83
N ALA A 496 -26.84 5.73 26.76
CA ALA A 496 -26.34 5.99 28.11
C ALA A 496 -26.46 4.70 28.94
N GLU A 497 -25.39 3.89 29.02
CA GLU A 497 -25.22 2.96 30.13
C GLU A 497 -24.64 3.74 31.31
N GLU A 498 -25.43 3.83 32.38
CA GLU A 498 -25.01 4.32 33.69
C GLU A 498 -23.91 3.40 34.25
N SER A 499 -22.76 3.98 34.58
CA SER A 499 -21.93 3.45 35.66
C SER A 499 -21.53 4.59 36.60
N GLU A 500 -22.27 4.71 37.70
CA GLU A 500 -21.82 5.39 38.90
C GLU A 500 -20.64 4.61 39.50
N ASP A 501 -19.47 5.24 39.66
CA ASP A 501 -18.70 5.04 40.89
C ASP A 501 -17.84 6.26 41.25
N LYS A 502 -17.90 6.59 42.54
CA LYS A 502 -17.24 7.72 43.19
C LYS A 502 -15.86 7.28 43.66
N GLY A 503 -14.82 8.04 43.29
CA GLY A 503 -13.50 7.85 43.88
C GLY A 503 -12.60 9.06 43.72
N LYS A 504 -12.73 10.04 44.61
CA LYS A 504 -11.76 11.13 44.80
C LYS A 504 -10.35 10.57 45.00
N ARG A 505 -9.41 10.96 44.14
CA ARG A 505 -8.00 11.05 44.51
C ARG A 505 -7.36 12.22 43.80
N GLU A 506 -6.92 13.17 44.61
CA GLU A 506 -6.09 14.31 44.25
C GLU A 506 -4.71 13.78 43.82
N THR A 507 -4.28 14.16 42.62
CA THR A 507 -2.86 14.24 42.25
C THR A 507 -2.69 15.43 41.33
N GLU A 508 -2.02 16.43 41.86
CA GLU A 508 -1.42 17.56 41.16
C GLU A 508 -0.28 17.02 40.27
N ASP A 509 -0.50 16.91 38.96
CA ASP A 509 0.49 17.23 37.90
C ASP A 509 -0.15 16.96 36.52
N ALA A 510 -0.76 17.99 35.93
CA ALA A 510 -1.22 18.00 34.54
C ALA A 510 -1.42 19.44 34.06
N THR A 511 -0.40 20.28 34.19
CA THR A 511 -0.41 21.65 33.63
C THR A 511 0.48 21.71 32.39
N ALA A 512 -0.04 21.28 31.23
CA ALA A 512 0.48 21.69 29.91
C ALA A 512 -0.42 21.32 28.70
N ALA A 513 -1.74 21.12 28.85
CA ALA A 513 -2.61 20.80 27.69
C ALA A 513 -4.05 21.35 27.77
N ALA A 514 -4.31 22.35 28.63
CA ALA A 514 -5.65 22.90 28.81
C ALA A 514 -5.66 24.43 28.77
N ALA A 515 -4.99 25.02 27.77
CA ALA A 515 -5.13 26.44 27.46
C ALA A 515 -5.81 26.56 26.08
N ASP A 516 -6.95 27.25 26.05
CA ASP A 516 -7.80 27.62 24.90
C ASP A 516 -8.85 26.62 24.37
N SER A 517 -9.57 25.92 25.24
CA SER A 517 -10.99 25.67 24.93
C SER A 517 -11.79 26.93 25.29
N GLU A 518 -11.85 27.91 24.38
CA GLU A 518 -13.03 28.78 24.36
C GLU A 518 -14.25 27.85 24.32
N GLN A 519 -15.19 28.02 25.25
CA GLN A 519 -16.42 27.23 25.31
C GLN A 519 -17.21 27.50 24.02
N ARG A 520 -17.00 26.65 23.02
CA ARG A 520 -17.74 26.65 21.76
C ARG A 520 -19.09 25.98 22.02
N ASP A 521 -20.17 26.62 21.57
CA ASP A 521 -21.54 26.08 21.66
C ASP A 521 -21.82 24.95 20.63
N TRP A 522 -20.78 24.47 19.95
CA TRP A 522 -20.84 23.46 18.89
C TRP A 522 -19.55 22.62 18.82
N LYS A 523 -19.66 21.42 18.24
CA LYS A 523 -18.54 20.49 18.04
C LYS A 523 -18.61 19.80 16.69
N TRP A 524 -17.48 19.25 16.23
CA TRP A 524 -17.45 18.41 15.04
C TRP A 524 -17.93 16.99 15.36
N ASP A 525 -18.75 16.43 14.48
CA ASP A 525 -19.14 15.03 14.51
C ASP A 525 -19.18 14.43 13.11
N ALA A 526 -19.29 13.10 13.02
CA ALA A 526 -19.32 12.39 11.75
C ALA A 526 -20.40 11.31 11.71
N LYS A 527 -21.02 11.12 10.56
CA LYS A 527 -21.99 10.05 10.29
C LYS A 527 -21.68 9.34 8.98
N ARG A 528 -22.11 8.08 8.83
CA ARG A 528 -21.94 7.35 7.57
C ARG A 528 -22.64 8.07 6.42
N TYR A 529 -21.95 8.19 5.30
CA TYR A 529 -22.51 8.77 4.09
C TYR A 529 -23.54 7.83 3.45
N SER A 530 -24.65 8.39 2.96
CA SER A 530 -25.67 7.66 2.22
C SER A 530 -26.27 8.56 1.15
N SER A 531 -26.06 8.20 -0.12
CA SER A 531 -26.57 8.95 -1.28
C SER A 531 -28.10 9.04 -1.30
N VAL A 532 -28.79 7.98 -0.82
CA VAL A 532 -30.25 7.99 -0.69
C VAL A 532 -30.70 8.97 0.38
N GLN A 533 -29.98 9.05 1.51
CA GLN A 533 -30.34 9.96 2.58
C GLN A 533 -30.13 11.42 2.15
N GLU A 534 -29.02 11.74 1.49
CA GLU A 534 -28.80 13.09 0.95
C GLU A 534 -29.83 13.51 -0.11
N ALA A 535 -30.26 12.59 -0.98
CA ALA A 535 -31.25 12.89 -2.02
C ALA A 535 -32.68 13.06 -1.48
N THR A 536 -32.97 12.52 -0.28
CA THR A 536 -34.33 12.49 0.30
C THR A 536 -34.52 13.54 1.40
N THR A 537 -33.43 14.01 2.03
CA THR A 537 -33.49 15.10 3.02
C THR A 537 -33.58 16.47 2.34
N THR A 538 -34.21 17.43 3.03
CA THR A 538 -33.99 18.86 2.75
C THR A 538 -32.49 19.17 2.68
N PRO A 539 -32.08 20.23 1.94
CA PRO A 539 -30.66 20.60 1.85
C PRO A 539 -30.03 20.57 3.24
N PRO A 540 -28.81 20.02 3.38
CA PRO A 540 -28.18 19.89 4.69
C PRO A 540 -28.21 21.25 5.38
N SER A 541 -28.75 21.28 6.60
CA SER A 541 -28.91 22.51 7.40
C SER A 541 -27.62 22.93 8.08
N THR A 542 -26.62 22.04 8.10
CA THR A 542 -25.34 22.23 8.78
C THR A 542 -24.16 22.09 7.82
N PRO A 543 -23.12 22.92 7.98
CA PRO A 543 -21.86 22.79 7.25
C PRO A 543 -21.30 21.38 7.35
N SER A 544 -20.95 20.81 6.21
CA SER A 544 -20.48 19.43 6.16
C SER A 544 -19.51 19.15 5.01
N ILE A 545 -18.65 18.15 5.21
CA ILE A 545 -17.72 17.66 4.20
C ILE A 545 -17.57 16.15 4.24
N ARG A 546 -17.47 15.54 3.05
CA ARG A 546 -17.31 14.10 2.89
C ARG A 546 -15.86 13.71 3.03
N GLU A 547 -15.62 12.63 3.77
CA GLU A 547 -14.37 11.90 3.81
C GLU A 547 -14.62 10.47 3.35
N VAL A 548 -13.80 10.01 2.39
CA VAL A 548 -13.78 8.62 1.95
C VAL A 548 -12.44 8.01 2.33
N THR A 549 -12.45 7.22 3.40
CA THR A 549 -11.37 6.31 3.76
C THR A 549 -11.45 5.08 2.85
N MET A 550 -10.45 4.92 1.99
CA MET A 550 -10.39 3.87 0.98
C MET A 550 -10.10 2.52 1.61
N ARG A 551 -10.93 1.53 1.28
CA ARG A 551 -10.71 0.13 1.67
C ARG A 551 -9.41 -0.40 1.08
N SER A 552 -8.65 -1.16 1.86
CA SER A 552 -7.37 -1.75 1.44
C SER A 552 -7.52 -2.64 0.21
N MET A 553 -6.56 -2.53 -0.71
CA MET A 553 -6.49 -3.39 -1.88
C MET A 553 -5.86 -4.76 -1.58
N MET A 554 -5.14 -4.87 -0.47
CA MET A 554 -4.46 -6.09 -0.04
C MET A 554 -5.26 -6.86 1.01
N GLY A 555 -4.72 -8.00 1.44
CA GLY A 555 -5.31 -8.80 2.51
C GLY A 555 -6.67 -9.41 2.15
N ALA A 556 -7.54 -9.48 3.15
CA ALA A 556 -8.89 -10.05 3.04
C ALA A 556 -9.93 -9.02 2.57
N TYR A 557 -9.49 -7.81 2.21
CA TYR A 557 -10.37 -6.65 2.03
C TYR A 557 -10.90 -6.48 0.61
N GLY A 558 -10.61 -7.43 -0.29
CA GLY A 558 -11.35 -7.60 -1.54
C GLY A 558 -10.78 -6.87 -2.76
N GLY A 559 -9.57 -6.31 -2.69
CA GLY A 559 -8.91 -5.74 -3.86
C GLY A 559 -9.61 -4.48 -4.38
N TYR A 560 -9.98 -3.59 -3.48
CA TYR A 560 -10.75 -2.39 -3.82
C TYR A 560 -9.88 -1.31 -4.47
N ALA A 561 -10.50 -0.58 -5.40
CA ALA A 561 -10.00 0.66 -5.96
C ALA A 561 -11.15 1.67 -6.11
N GLY A 562 -10.85 2.95 -5.99
CA GLY A 562 -11.79 4.05 -6.15
C GLY A 562 -11.70 4.68 -7.53
N LEU A 563 -12.86 5.03 -8.11
CA LEU A 563 -13.00 5.71 -9.38
C LEU A 563 -13.72 7.05 -9.13
N LEU A 564 -12.94 8.09 -8.83
CA LEU A 564 -13.47 9.43 -8.56
C LEU A 564 -13.55 10.24 -9.86
N SER A 565 -14.73 10.79 -10.14
CA SER A 565 -14.96 11.80 -11.18
C SER A 565 -15.20 13.16 -10.54
N VAL A 566 -14.59 14.21 -11.08
CA VAL A 566 -14.80 15.60 -10.67
C VAL A 566 -15.04 16.45 -11.92
N TRP A 567 -16.14 17.21 -11.95
CA TRP A 567 -16.52 18.05 -13.08
C TRP A 567 -17.09 19.39 -12.63
N PHE A 568 -16.96 20.41 -13.46
CA PHE A 568 -17.52 21.72 -13.18
C PHE A 568 -18.94 21.80 -13.77
N ASP A 569 -19.93 22.07 -12.93
CA ASP A 569 -21.31 22.33 -13.34
C ASP A 569 -21.43 23.81 -13.70
N THR A 570 -21.58 24.10 -14.99
CA THR A 570 -21.63 25.48 -15.50
C THR A 570 -22.93 26.20 -15.14
N ASP A 571 -24.00 25.46 -14.84
CA ASP A 571 -25.28 26.06 -14.47
C ASP A 571 -25.26 26.47 -12.99
N LYS A 572 -24.66 25.65 -12.13
CA LYS A 572 -24.45 25.96 -10.70
C LYS A 572 -23.24 26.85 -10.44
N GLN A 573 -22.31 26.96 -11.38
CA GLN A 573 -20.99 27.58 -11.20
C GLN A 573 -20.22 26.99 -10.02
N GLU A 574 -20.33 25.67 -9.83
CA GLU A 574 -19.69 24.93 -8.74
C GLU A 574 -19.17 23.57 -9.24
N TRP A 575 -18.16 23.03 -8.56
CA TRP A 575 -17.66 21.68 -8.83
C TRP A 575 -18.54 20.61 -8.20
N GLU A 576 -18.78 19.54 -8.96
CA GLU A 576 -19.47 18.33 -8.53
C GLU A 576 -18.54 17.13 -8.64
N TYR A 577 -18.82 16.11 -7.83
CA TYR A 577 -18.02 14.90 -7.82
C TYR A 577 -18.84 13.67 -7.44
N GLU A 578 -18.34 12.51 -7.84
CA GLU A 578 -18.92 11.21 -7.47
C GLU A 578 -17.80 10.15 -7.50
N ILE A 579 -17.88 9.18 -6.59
CA ILE A 579 -16.89 8.10 -6.47
C ILE A 579 -17.56 6.73 -6.52
N GLN A 580 -17.04 5.85 -7.37
CA GLN A 580 -17.44 4.45 -7.42
C GLN A 580 -16.33 3.55 -6.92
N MET A 581 -16.67 2.57 -6.09
CA MET A 581 -15.76 1.52 -5.66
C MET A 581 -15.79 0.33 -6.64
N CYS A 582 -14.63 -0.24 -6.95
CA CYS A 582 -14.47 -1.41 -7.81
C CYS A 582 -13.63 -2.49 -7.11
N ALA A 583 -14.14 -3.72 -7.01
CA ALA A 583 -13.48 -4.81 -6.30
C ALA A 583 -12.93 -5.87 -7.27
N ALA A 584 -11.62 -6.14 -7.19
CA ALA A 584 -10.99 -7.21 -7.95
C ALA A 584 -11.17 -8.61 -7.33
N GLY A 585 -11.43 -8.66 -6.02
CA GLY A 585 -11.40 -9.87 -5.21
C GLY A 585 -10.00 -10.15 -4.65
N VAL A 586 -9.94 -10.95 -3.58
CA VAL A 586 -8.71 -11.17 -2.79
C VAL A 586 -7.59 -11.89 -3.56
N GLN A 587 -6.34 -11.67 -3.12
CA GLN A 587 -5.11 -12.24 -3.71
C GLN A 587 -5.12 -13.77 -3.92
N HIS A 588 -5.85 -14.54 -3.10
CA HIS A 588 -5.91 -16.00 -3.23
C HIS A 588 -6.68 -16.44 -4.49
N ILE A 589 -7.62 -15.62 -4.98
CA ILE A 589 -8.31 -15.88 -6.24
C ILE A 589 -7.29 -15.76 -7.38
N TRP A 590 -6.50 -14.70 -7.40
CA TRP A 590 -5.42 -14.49 -8.38
C TRP A 590 -4.46 -15.68 -8.43
N TRP A 591 -3.99 -16.15 -7.26
CA TRP A 591 -3.15 -17.34 -7.16
C TRP A 591 -3.84 -18.59 -7.68
N ALA A 592 -5.09 -18.83 -7.30
CA ALA A 592 -5.83 -20.02 -7.71
C ALA A 592 -5.98 -20.10 -9.24
N VAL A 593 -6.28 -18.96 -9.89
CA VAL A 593 -6.37 -18.86 -11.35
C VAL A 593 -5.02 -19.18 -12.01
N HIS A 594 -3.95 -18.49 -11.63
CA HIS A 594 -2.66 -18.69 -12.30
C HIS A 594 -2.00 -20.04 -11.99
N VAL A 595 -2.21 -20.61 -10.79
CA VAL A 595 -1.78 -21.99 -10.50
C VAL A 595 -2.56 -22.97 -11.39
N THR A 596 -3.86 -22.76 -11.58
CA THR A 596 -4.67 -23.58 -12.49
C THR A 596 -4.17 -23.46 -13.93
N ASP A 597 -3.83 -22.26 -14.39
CA ASP A 597 -3.23 -22.02 -15.71
C ASP A 597 -1.90 -22.77 -15.88
N LEU A 598 -0.99 -22.63 -14.92
CA LEU A 598 0.32 -23.30 -14.95
C LEU A 598 0.20 -24.82 -14.97
N VAL A 599 -0.69 -25.39 -14.14
CA VAL A 599 -0.98 -26.82 -14.14
C VAL A 599 -1.55 -27.27 -15.49
N THR A 600 -2.48 -26.50 -16.05
CA THR A 600 -3.09 -26.78 -17.35
C THR A 600 -2.05 -26.80 -18.46
N VAL A 601 -1.21 -25.77 -18.56
CA VAL A 601 -0.12 -25.69 -19.53
C VAL A 601 0.87 -26.85 -19.34
N GLY A 602 1.24 -27.17 -18.09
CA GLY A 602 2.12 -28.30 -17.79
C GLY A 602 1.55 -29.63 -18.29
N VAL A 603 0.26 -29.90 -18.04
CA VAL A 603 -0.42 -31.11 -18.54
C VAL A 603 -0.48 -31.12 -20.07
N VAL A 604 -0.76 -29.98 -20.72
CA VAL A 604 -0.74 -29.86 -22.19
C VAL A 604 0.63 -30.23 -22.75
N VAL A 605 1.71 -29.67 -22.19
CA VAL A 605 3.10 -29.95 -22.61
C VAL A 605 3.43 -31.43 -22.45
N VAL A 606 3.08 -32.05 -21.32
CA VAL A 606 3.30 -33.49 -21.11
C VAL A 606 2.52 -34.33 -22.13
N VAL A 607 1.26 -33.99 -22.40
CA VAL A 607 0.45 -34.71 -23.41
C VAL A 607 1.04 -34.55 -24.81
N ALA A 608 1.52 -33.36 -25.17
CA ALA A 608 2.19 -33.09 -26.44
C ALA A 608 3.50 -33.87 -26.58
N ALA A 609 4.33 -33.89 -25.54
CA ALA A 609 5.57 -34.66 -25.51
C ALA A 609 5.31 -36.17 -25.65
N LEU A 610 4.31 -36.71 -24.93
CA LEU A 610 3.90 -38.12 -25.06
C LEU A 610 3.38 -38.44 -26.47
N ARG A 611 2.70 -37.51 -27.13
CA ARG A 611 2.26 -37.65 -28.53
C ARG A 611 3.44 -37.67 -29.48
N LEU A 612 4.38 -36.74 -29.34
CA LEU A 612 5.60 -36.67 -30.14
C LEU A 612 6.42 -37.96 -30.02
N LEU A 613 6.66 -38.43 -28.80
CA LEU A 613 7.37 -39.69 -28.54
C LEU A 613 6.65 -40.89 -29.18
N ALA A 614 5.32 -40.92 -29.15
CA ALA A 614 4.56 -41.97 -29.80
C ALA A 614 4.69 -41.94 -31.34
N VAL A 615 4.71 -40.75 -31.95
CA VAL A 615 4.94 -40.57 -33.39
C VAL A 615 6.36 -41.00 -33.79
N VAL A 616 7.38 -40.57 -33.04
CA VAL A 616 8.79 -40.96 -33.29
C VAL A 616 8.98 -42.47 -33.17
N ARG A 617 8.39 -43.12 -32.14
CA ARG A 617 8.43 -44.59 -32.00
C ARG A 617 7.73 -45.31 -33.15
N ARG A 618 6.60 -44.79 -33.64
CA ARG A 618 5.91 -45.36 -34.82
C ARG A 618 6.75 -45.22 -36.09
N SER A 619 7.42 -44.09 -36.27
CA SER A 619 8.34 -43.86 -37.41
C SER A 619 9.52 -44.83 -37.38
N LYS A 620 10.22 -44.96 -36.25
CA LYS A 620 11.32 -45.94 -36.09
C LYS A 620 10.87 -47.38 -36.35
N LYS A 621 9.72 -47.79 -35.82
CA LYS A 621 9.16 -49.13 -36.04
C LYS A 621 8.78 -49.37 -37.51
N SER A 622 8.35 -48.32 -38.23
CA SER A 622 8.09 -48.41 -39.66
C SER A 622 9.39 -48.59 -40.44
N GLN A 623 10.44 -47.87 -40.06
CA GLN A 623 11.77 -47.93 -40.70
C GLN A 623 12.45 -49.30 -40.50
N GLU A 624 12.41 -49.86 -39.28
CA GLU A 624 12.88 -51.23 -39.00
C GLU A 624 12.10 -52.30 -39.79
N ARG A 625 10.79 -52.11 -40.04
CA ARG A 625 9.98 -53.02 -40.87
C ARG A 625 10.37 -52.98 -42.34
N THR A 626 10.73 -51.82 -42.87
CA THR A 626 11.23 -51.67 -44.24
C THR A 626 12.63 -52.26 -44.43
N ASP A 627 13.51 -52.14 -43.43
CA ASP A 627 14.86 -52.73 -43.50
C ASP A 627 14.84 -54.26 -43.27
N GLY A 628 14.01 -54.76 -42.35
CA GLY A 628 13.82 -56.20 -42.13
C GLY A 628 13.08 -56.92 -43.27
N GLY A 629 12.39 -56.20 -44.16
CA GLY A 629 11.75 -56.75 -45.36
C GLY A 629 12.72 -57.07 -46.50
N LYS A 630 13.92 -56.49 -46.50
CA LYS A 630 14.94 -56.70 -47.55
C LYS A 630 15.85 -57.92 -47.32
N SER A 631 15.75 -58.61 -46.18
CA SER A 631 16.65 -59.71 -45.79
C SER A 631 16.04 -61.12 -45.84
N ARG A 632 14.88 -61.32 -46.47
CA ARG A 632 14.26 -62.66 -46.62
C ARG A 632 14.71 -63.31 -47.94
N PRO A 633 15.45 -64.44 -47.93
CA PRO A 633 15.89 -65.09 -49.16
C PRO A 633 14.68 -65.72 -49.88
N GLN A 634 14.56 -65.45 -51.19
CA GLN A 634 13.62 -66.15 -52.08
C GLN A 634 13.93 -67.65 -52.05
N LYS A 635 12.99 -68.46 -51.53
CA LYS A 635 13.00 -69.90 -51.77
C LYS A 635 12.69 -70.14 -53.24
N VAL A 636 13.70 -70.54 -54.00
CA VAL A 636 13.58 -71.06 -55.36
C VAL A 636 12.75 -72.34 -55.30
N LYS A 637 11.64 -72.38 -56.04
CA LYS A 637 10.93 -73.62 -56.37
C LYS A 637 11.60 -74.20 -57.62
N THR A 638 12.22 -75.35 -57.46
CA THR A 638 12.53 -76.32 -58.53
C THR A 638 12.21 -77.69 -57.99
#